data_AF-R9R911-F1
#
_entry.id   AF-R9R911-F1
#
_cell.length_a   1.000
_cell.length_b   1.000
_cell.length_c   1.000
_cell.angle_alpha   90.00
_cell.angle_beta   90.00
_cell.angle_gamma   90.00
#
_symmetry.space_group_name_H-M   'P 1'
#
loop_
_entity.id
_entity.type
_entity.pdbx_description
1 polymer ?
#
loop_
_entity_poly.entity_id
_entity_poly.type
_entity_poly.pdbx_seq_one_letter_code
_entity_poly.pdbx_strand_id
1 'polypeptide(L)'
;MNQGTSNNFTYGLNNKPKSDEDKFDKVLHGLVDVGNYISKGTGVTDKITVLERVNMTILGSLVSSNYDELTKWAGRNNYDAIGYKEYFKYKVYKFNIDSYKNSRRNMYK
;
A
#
# COMPACT_ATOMS: atom_id res chain seq x y z
N MET A 1 2.91 18.34 29.35
CA MET A 1 2.87 16.87 29.21
C MET A 1 3.45 16.54 27.84
N ASN A 2 4.66 15.97 27.80
CA ASN A 2 5.39 15.74 26.56
C ASN A 2 4.77 14.52 25.85
N GLN A 3 3.96 14.77 24.82
CA GLN A 3 3.27 13.75 24.03
C GLN A 3 4.25 13.11 23.04
N GLY A 4 5.37 12.60 23.55
CA GLY A 4 6.36 11.91 22.75
C GLY A 4 5.69 10.70 22.09
N THR A 5 5.62 10.71 20.77
CA THR A 5 5.27 9.55 19.95
C THR A 5 6.09 8.37 20.48
N SER A 6 5.46 7.38 21.11
CA SER A 6 6.13 6.16 21.60
C SER A 6 6.60 5.25 20.44
N ASN A 7 6.98 5.84 19.30
CA ASN A 7 7.77 5.19 18.28
C ASN A 7 9.24 5.26 18.71
N ASN A 8 9.67 4.26 19.47
CA ASN A 8 11.06 4.03 19.87
C ASN A 8 12.01 3.71 18.68
N PHE A 9 11.59 4.03 17.46
CA PHE A 9 12.30 3.77 16.20
C PHE A 9 12.66 5.05 15.45
N THR A 10 11.86 6.13 15.59
CA THR A 10 12.21 7.44 15.04
C THR A 10 13.48 7.98 15.72
N TYR A 11 13.65 7.65 17.01
CA TYR A 11 14.89 7.83 17.74
C TYR A 11 15.46 6.43 17.93
N GLY A 12 16.41 6.05 17.06
CA GLY A 12 16.89 4.69 16.92
C GLY A 12 17.18 3.98 18.25
N LEU A 13 17.02 2.65 18.24
CA LEU A 13 17.47 1.76 19.30
C LEU A 13 18.89 2.16 19.71
N ASN A 14 19.03 2.83 20.85
CA ASN A 14 20.33 3.12 21.45
C ASN A 14 21.06 1.78 21.60
N ASN A 15 22.10 1.58 20.77
CA ASN A 15 23.02 0.43 20.71
C ASN A 15 22.85 -0.58 19.56
N LYS A 16 22.16 -0.28 18.45
CA LYS A 16 22.45 -1.01 17.19
C LYS A 16 23.45 -0.23 16.34
N PRO A 17 24.52 -0.88 15.80
CA PRO A 17 25.42 -0.22 14.88
C PRO A 17 24.59 0.33 13.72
N LYS A 18 24.79 1.62 13.41
CA LYS A 18 24.24 2.23 12.20
C LYS A 18 24.80 1.43 11.03
N SER A 19 23.97 0.58 10.45
CA SER A 19 24.34 -0.21 9.29
C SER A 19 24.24 0.71 8.08
N ASP A 20 25.24 1.58 7.91
CA ASP A 20 25.44 2.39 6.73
C ASP A 20 25.85 1.51 5.52
N GLU A 21 25.05 0.47 5.22
CA GLU A 21 25.15 -0.34 4.00
C GLU A 21 23.97 0.03 3.08
N ASP A 22 24.13 1.22 2.52
CA ASP A 22 23.26 2.15 1.77
C ASP A 22 22.26 1.62 0.72
N LYS A 23 22.07 0.31 0.54
CA LYS A 23 21.13 -0.25 -0.46
C LYS A 23 20.24 -1.37 0.06
N PHE A 24 20.69 -2.20 1.00
CA PHE A 24 19.84 -3.23 1.62
C PHE A 24 18.99 -2.69 2.75
N ASP A 25 19.46 -1.59 3.36
CA ASP A 25 18.85 -0.95 4.52
C ASP A 25 17.44 -0.41 4.18
N LYS A 26 17.23 0.17 3.00
CA LYS A 26 15.90 0.75 2.62
C LYS A 26 14.78 -0.27 2.50
N VAL A 27 15.06 -1.46 1.95
CA VAL A 27 14.05 -2.51 1.79
C VAL A 27 13.72 -3.13 3.14
N LEU A 28 14.74 -3.40 3.96
CA LEU A 28 14.57 -3.91 5.31
C LEU A 28 13.83 -2.90 6.20
N HIS A 29 14.21 -1.63 6.12
CA HIS A 29 13.52 -0.53 6.81
C HIS A 29 12.05 -0.45 6.38
N GLY A 30 11.75 -0.50 5.08
CA GLY A 30 10.37 -0.47 4.60
C GLY A 30 9.51 -1.62 5.16
N LEU A 31 10.03 -2.84 5.23
CA LEU A 31 9.31 -3.98 5.79
C LEU A 31 9.13 -3.87 7.32
N VAL A 32 10.18 -3.44 8.03
CA VAL A 32 10.15 -3.22 9.47
C VAL A 32 9.16 -2.10 9.83
N ASP A 33 9.13 -1.03 9.04
CA ASP A 33 8.24 0.10 9.23
C ASP A 33 6.78 -0.26 8.97
N VAL A 34 6.49 -1.04 7.92
CA VAL A 34 5.13 -1.58 7.67
C VAL A 34 4.69 -2.50 8.82
N GLY A 35 5.56 -3.39 9.28
CA GLY A 35 5.27 -4.28 10.42
C GLY A 35 5.03 -3.51 11.72
N ASN A 36 5.83 -2.47 11.97
CA ASN A 36 5.67 -1.58 13.12
C ASN A 36 4.38 -0.78 13.04
N TYR A 37 4.05 -0.21 11.88
CA TYR A 37 2.78 0.48 11.68
C TYR A 37 1.59 -0.45 11.96
N ILE A 38 1.57 -1.65 11.38
CA ILE A 38 0.49 -2.62 11.58
C ILE A 38 0.32 -2.95 13.08
N SER A 39 1.42 -3.24 13.77
CA SER A 39 1.39 -3.71 15.16
C SER A 39 1.16 -2.59 16.18
N LYS A 40 1.82 -1.44 16.03
CA LYS A 40 1.89 -0.37 17.03
C LYS A 40 1.13 0.90 16.64
N GLY A 41 0.70 1.00 15.40
CA GLY A 41 0.01 2.20 14.91
C GLY A 41 0.94 3.40 14.77
N THR A 42 0.34 4.58 14.74
CA THR A 42 1.05 5.86 14.55
C THR A 42 1.38 6.59 15.86
N GLY A 43 0.97 6.06 17.00
CA GLY A 43 1.27 6.62 18.32
C GLY A 43 0.16 6.38 19.35
N VAL A 44 0.29 7.01 20.52
CA VAL A 44 -0.60 6.82 21.68
C VAL A 44 -2.05 7.29 21.45
N THR A 45 -2.30 8.07 20.40
CA THR A 45 -3.62 8.57 20.01
C THR A 45 -4.25 7.78 18.86
N ASP A 46 -3.56 6.77 18.34
CA ASP A 46 -4.08 5.90 17.27
C ASP A 46 -5.23 5.03 17.81
N LYS A 47 -6.43 5.25 17.27
CA LYS A 47 -7.64 4.50 17.63
C LYS A 47 -7.95 3.36 16.66
N ILE A 48 -7.15 3.23 15.59
CA ILE A 48 -7.34 2.23 14.56
C ILE A 48 -6.91 0.87 15.13
N THR A 49 -7.69 -0.17 14.84
CA THR A 49 -7.36 -1.54 15.23
C THR A 49 -6.24 -2.11 14.36
N VAL A 50 -5.54 -3.13 14.87
CA VAL A 50 -4.54 -3.87 14.07
C VAL A 50 -5.17 -4.43 12.79
N LEU A 51 -6.40 -4.94 12.86
CA LEU A 51 -7.10 -5.50 11.71
C LEU A 51 -7.39 -4.44 10.64
N GLU A 52 -7.84 -3.26 11.03
CA GLU A 52 -8.03 -2.14 10.10
C GLU A 52 -6.71 -1.71 9.46
N ARG A 53 -5.59 -1.72 10.20
CA ARG A 53 -4.26 -1.44 9.63
C ARG A 53 -3.79 -2.49 8.64
N VAL A 54 -4.03 -3.77 8.93
CA VAL A 54 -3.79 -4.85 7.95
C VAL A 54 -4.61 -4.61 6.69
N ASN A 55 -5.91 -4.31 6.84
CA ASN A 55 -6.80 -4.06 5.71
C ASN A 55 -6.37 -2.85 4.87
N MET A 56 -5.95 -1.76 5.49
CA MET A 56 -5.42 -0.59 4.78
C MET A 56 -4.10 -0.89 4.07
N THR A 57 -3.21 -1.66 4.70
CA THR A 57 -1.93 -2.06 4.10
C THR A 57 -2.15 -2.93 2.85
N ILE A 58 -3.09 -3.87 2.91
CA ILE A 58 -3.47 -4.72 1.77
C ILE A 58 -4.04 -3.85 0.65
N LEU A 59 -5.02 -2.98 0.95
CA LEU A 59 -5.61 -2.10 -0.05
C LEU A 59 -4.58 -1.17 -0.70
N GLY A 60 -3.72 -0.55 0.11
CA GLY A 60 -2.64 0.32 -0.37
C GLY A 60 -1.67 -0.42 -1.28
N SER A 61 -1.32 -1.68 -0.95
CA SER A 61 -0.47 -2.53 -1.80
C SER A 61 -1.13 -2.86 -3.14
N LEU A 62 -2.42 -3.21 -3.12
CA LEU A 62 -3.21 -3.50 -4.32
C LEU A 62 -3.31 -2.28 -5.25
N VAL A 63 -3.58 -1.10 -4.69
CA VAL A 63 -3.62 0.18 -5.41
C VAL A 63 -2.26 0.52 -5.98
N SER A 64 -1.19 0.46 -5.17
CA SER A 64 0.18 0.79 -5.58
C SER A 64 0.67 -0.09 -6.73
N SER A 65 0.34 -1.38 -6.70
CA SER A 65 0.70 -2.33 -7.76
C SER A 65 0.01 -2.06 -9.10
N ASN A 66 -1.01 -1.19 -9.13
CA ASN A 66 -1.80 -0.86 -10.30
C ASN A 66 -1.91 0.66 -10.54
N TYR A 67 -1.05 1.46 -9.89
CA TYR A 67 -1.27 2.89 -9.68
C TYR A 67 -1.59 3.67 -10.96
N ASP A 68 -0.77 3.55 -12.01
CA ASP A 68 -0.91 4.35 -13.23
C ASP A 68 -2.23 4.10 -13.96
N GLU A 69 -2.61 2.83 -14.13
CA GLU A 69 -3.83 2.45 -14.84
C GLU A 69 -5.08 2.68 -14.00
N LEU A 70 -5.00 2.37 -12.70
CA LEU A 70 -6.09 2.56 -11.75
C LEU A 70 -6.41 4.04 -11.58
N THR A 71 -5.39 4.91 -11.51
CA THR A 71 -5.57 6.38 -11.44
C THR A 71 -6.29 6.91 -12.67
N LYS A 72 -5.90 6.48 -13.87
CA LYS A 72 -6.58 6.85 -15.13
C LYS A 72 -8.00 6.32 -15.20
N TRP A 73 -8.26 5.12 -14.69
CA TRP A 73 -9.61 4.57 -14.61
C TRP A 73 -10.46 5.34 -13.60
N ALA A 74 -9.93 5.65 -12.42
CA ALA A 74 -10.60 6.40 -11.38
C ALA A 74 -11.01 7.80 -11.86
N GLY A 75 -10.09 8.53 -12.50
CA GLY A 75 -10.37 9.86 -13.06
C GLY A 75 -11.46 9.85 -14.13
N ARG A 76 -11.52 8.80 -14.96
CA ARG A 76 -12.59 8.64 -15.96
C ARG A 76 -13.95 8.29 -15.36
N ASN A 77 -13.98 7.71 -14.16
CA ASN A 77 -15.20 7.31 -13.46
C ASN A 77 -15.59 8.27 -12.33
N ASN A 78 -14.91 9.42 -12.22
CA ASN A 78 -15.13 10.45 -11.18
C ASN A 78 -15.06 9.89 -9.76
N TYR A 79 -14.06 9.06 -9.47
CA TYR A 79 -13.77 8.59 -8.12
C TYR A 79 -12.69 9.47 -7.47
N ASP A 80 -13.03 10.10 -6.34
CA ASP A 80 -12.10 10.90 -5.53
C ASP A 80 -11.22 10.04 -4.60
N ALA A 81 -11.67 8.83 -4.28
CA ALA A 81 -10.94 7.88 -3.45
C ALA A 81 -11.19 6.44 -3.91
N ILE A 82 -10.24 5.54 -3.63
CA ILE A 82 -10.33 4.13 -3.98
C ILE A 82 -10.42 3.27 -2.72
N GLY A 83 -11.59 2.66 -2.52
CA GLY A 83 -11.78 1.57 -1.58
C GLY A 83 -11.69 0.20 -2.27
N TYR A 84 -11.94 -0.85 -1.50
CA TYR A 84 -12.01 -2.22 -2.04
C TYR A 84 -13.07 -2.36 -3.14
N LYS A 85 -14.22 -1.70 -2.98
CA LYS A 85 -15.31 -1.74 -3.97
C LYS A 85 -14.86 -1.20 -5.32
N GLU A 86 -14.22 -0.03 -5.33
CA GLU A 86 -13.72 0.62 -6.54
C GLU A 86 -12.58 -0.19 -7.15
N TYR A 87 -11.67 -0.71 -6.32
CA TYR A 87 -10.59 -1.59 -6.78
C TYR A 87 -11.11 -2.84 -7.49
N PHE A 88 -12.12 -3.52 -6.94
CA PHE A 88 -12.70 -4.70 -7.58
C PHE A 88 -13.45 -4.36 -8.88
N LYS A 89 -14.15 -3.23 -8.95
CA LYS A 89 -14.74 -2.73 -10.21
C LYS A 89 -13.67 -2.52 -11.28
N TYR A 90 -12.54 -1.90 -10.92
CA TYR A 90 -11.41 -1.75 -11.82
C TYR A 90 -10.87 -3.10 -12.30
N LYS A 91 -10.73 -4.10 -11.41
CA LYS A 91 -10.26 -5.44 -11.78
C LYS A 91 -11.17 -6.13 -12.80
N VAL A 92 -12.49 -6.03 -12.62
CA VAL A 92 -13.47 -6.55 -13.59
C VAL A 92 -13.36 -5.82 -14.92
N TYR A 93 -13.28 -4.49 -14.90
CA TYR A 93 -13.08 -3.67 -16.11
C TYR A 93 -11.82 -4.07 -16.88
N LYS A 94 -10.68 -4.20 -16.18
CA LYS A 94 -9.39 -4.58 -16.77
C LYS A 94 -9.44 -5.98 -17.39
N PHE A 95 -10.01 -6.95 -16.66
CA PHE A 95 -10.19 -8.31 -17.16
C PHE A 95 -10.99 -8.34 -18.47
N ASN A 96 -12.09 -7.59 -18.55
CA ASN A 96 -12.92 -7.53 -19.76
C ASN A 96 -12.17 -6.96 -20.97
N ILE A 97 -11.35 -5.92 -20.76
CA ILE A 97 -10.52 -5.33 -21.82
C ILE A 97 -9.47 -6.31 -22.32
N ASP A 98 -8.77 -6.99 -21.40
CA ASP A 98 -7.71 -7.93 -21.76
C ASP A 98 -8.29 -9.14 -22.50
N SER A 99 -9.44 -9.65 -22.04
CA SER A 99 -10.20 -10.70 -22.72
C SER A 99 -10.58 -10.31 -24.15
N TYR A 100 -11.12 -9.10 -24.33
CA TYR A 100 -11.50 -8.59 -25.65
C TYR A 100 -10.32 -8.42 -26.60
N LYS A 101 -9.20 -7.88 -26.12
CA LYS A 101 -7.96 -7.74 -26.90
C LYS A 101 -7.42 -9.09 -27.35
N ASN A 102 -7.46 -10.10 -26.48
CA ASN A 102 -6.99 -11.44 -26.78
C ASN A 102 -7.88 -12.14 -27.81
N SER A 103 -9.21 -12.01 -27.71
CA SER A 103 -10.14 -12.54 -28.70
C SER A 103 -9.84 -11.98 -30.11
N ARG A 104 -9.62 -10.66 -30.24
CA ARG A 104 -9.27 -10.06 -31.53
C ARG A 104 -7.93 -10.51 -32.10
N ARG A 105 -6.91 -10.72 -31.26
CA ARG A 105 -5.62 -11.24 -31.71
C ARG A 105 -5.74 -12.65 -32.31
N ASN A 106 -6.68 -13.46 -31.83
CA ASN A 106 -6.90 -14.81 -32.33
C ASN A 106 -7.83 -14.87 -33.55
N MET A 107 -8.61 -13.83 -33.84
CA MET A 107 -9.45 -13.76 -35.06
C MET A 107 -8.67 -13.54 -36.36
N TYR A 108 -7.45 -13.00 -36.27
CA TYR A 108 -6.60 -12.70 -37.44
C TYR A 108 -5.44 -13.70 -37.61
N LYS A 109 -5.52 -14.87 -36.97
CA LYS A 109 -4.62 -16.02 -37.17
C LYS A 109 -5.37 -17.12 -37.89
#